data_AF-A0A1C6AH63-F1
#
_entry.id   AF-A0A1C6AH63-F1
#
_cell.length_a   1.000
_cell.length_b   1.000
_cell.length_c   1.000
_cell.angle_alpha   90.00
_cell.angle_beta   90.00
_cell.angle_gamma   90.00
#
_symmetry.space_group_name_H-M   'P 1'
#
loop_
_entity.id
_entity.type
_entity.pdbx_description
1 polymer ?
#
loop_
_entity_poly.entity_id
_entity_poly.type
_entity_poly.pdbx_seq_one_letter_code
_entity_poly.pdbx_strand_id
1 'polypeptide(L)'
;MKKSTRSFAALPMALVLLCPPVCIAQAQGTFAAPGPQPEQGLLLCALALGLAGLATAIALLVLLLRRYRRRLEGNLAKPRRALPICMAVFGALSLATGGIMAVNILPRAQAYAGAVNALAHRELDLCEQQLAQLPEDYADTTQLYEYLHAARLAQQEEFEAAARAFTNLGDYRDAAARSIDCRVDHAWKLMDEENYKQASKAFAALQKEGVSGVEDCDKEADLRYALQLQDKFFQSGSYNDAYTALNLYRKLADAGYENASERLQQFRKDAFDRAKAALSATPPGGNLSYPYALFMGADGYGESDIYLEALDLQGSPYISARQKCQQFMADYWSFPELRDMVVHSDWMLFYLDGTWTNGNKRFDLELSSDDKSFYIEQNLVQAGQYPRHFLRGNEYYGEDINQHLLLTFTPHPADTGKMTVRNHTTSEQTTLTRQR
;
A
#
# COMPACT_ATOMS: atom_id res chain seq x y z
N MET A 1 24.65 -96.67 18.45
CA MET A 1 25.27 -95.65 17.56
C MET A 1 24.18 -94.71 17.07
N LYS A 2 24.25 -93.42 17.44
CA LYS A 2 23.23 -92.38 17.25
C LYS A 2 23.29 -91.82 15.81
N LYS A 3 22.15 -91.72 15.10
CA LYS A 3 22.03 -90.95 13.86
C LYS A 3 21.68 -89.51 14.19
N SER A 4 22.57 -88.58 13.79
CA SER A 4 22.41 -87.13 13.89
C SER A 4 21.67 -86.59 12.67
N THR A 5 20.57 -85.90 12.92
CA THR A 5 19.88 -85.00 12.00
C THR A 5 20.66 -83.68 11.93
N ARG A 6 21.11 -83.27 10.73
CA ARG A 6 21.59 -81.90 10.47
C ARG A 6 20.57 -81.13 9.65
N SER A 7 20.26 -79.96 10.19
CA SER A 7 19.31 -78.92 9.76
C SER A 7 19.64 -78.36 8.38
N PHE A 8 18.61 -78.23 7.53
CA PHE A 8 18.60 -77.43 6.29
C PHE A 8 18.00 -76.06 6.63
N ALA A 9 18.81 -75.17 7.21
CA ALA A 9 18.43 -73.79 7.51
C ALA A 9 19.56 -72.86 7.03
N ALA A 10 19.69 -72.66 5.72
CA ALA A 10 20.65 -71.69 5.17
C ALA A 10 20.36 -71.24 3.71
N LEU A 11 19.15 -71.42 3.18
CA LEU A 11 18.87 -71.12 1.76
C LEU A 11 17.88 -69.95 1.46
N PRO A 12 17.15 -69.32 2.41
CA PRO A 12 16.41 -68.10 2.09
C PRO A 12 17.16 -66.80 2.43
N MET A 13 18.33 -66.83 3.07
CA MET A 13 19.05 -65.60 3.49
C MET A 13 19.94 -64.96 2.41
N ALA A 14 20.25 -65.66 1.31
CA ALA A 14 21.20 -65.16 0.32
C ALA A 14 20.56 -64.28 -0.78
N LEU A 15 19.23 -64.20 -0.89
CA LEU A 15 18.56 -63.48 -1.98
C LEU A 15 18.18 -62.03 -1.63
N VAL A 16 18.34 -61.62 -0.37
CA VAL A 16 18.10 -60.22 0.08
C VAL A 16 19.31 -59.31 -0.20
N LEU A 17 20.46 -59.87 -0.60
CA LEU A 17 21.72 -59.12 -0.79
C LEU A 17 22.04 -58.75 -2.26
N LEU A 18 21.10 -58.92 -3.20
CA LEU A 18 21.31 -58.62 -4.63
C LEU A 18 20.43 -57.48 -5.18
N CYS A 19 19.82 -56.66 -4.31
CA CYS A 19 19.33 -55.36 -4.75
C CYS A 19 20.52 -54.38 -4.82
N PRO A 20 20.78 -53.72 -5.96
CA PRO A 20 21.75 -52.64 -5.97
C PRO A 20 21.27 -51.52 -5.02
N PRO A 21 22.17 -50.89 -4.23
CA PRO A 21 21.83 -49.90 -3.22
C PRO A 21 21.08 -48.65 -3.76
N VAL A 22 21.00 -48.50 -5.10
CA VAL A 22 20.27 -47.42 -5.78
C VAL A 22 18.75 -47.54 -5.61
N CYS A 23 18.17 -48.75 -5.52
CA CYS A 23 16.72 -48.94 -5.46
C CYS A 23 16.12 -48.71 -4.06
N ILE A 24 16.92 -48.87 -2.99
CA ILE A 24 16.47 -48.60 -1.61
C ILE A 24 16.56 -47.09 -1.31
N ALA A 25 17.54 -46.40 -1.92
CA ALA A 25 17.68 -44.94 -1.79
C ALA A 25 16.51 -44.16 -2.43
N GLN A 26 15.96 -44.63 -3.56
CA GLN A 26 14.78 -44.03 -4.20
C GLN A 26 13.47 -44.20 -3.41
N ALA A 27 13.37 -45.19 -2.53
CA ALA A 27 12.21 -45.39 -1.65
C ALA A 27 12.28 -44.56 -0.35
N GLN A 28 13.43 -43.93 -0.05
CA GLN A 28 13.67 -43.13 1.15
C GLN A 28 13.82 -41.63 0.88
N GLY A 29 13.44 -41.14 -0.30
CA GLY A 29 13.23 -39.71 -0.53
C GLY A 29 14.45 -38.80 -0.33
N THR A 30 15.67 -39.31 -0.52
CA THR A 30 16.89 -38.50 -0.39
C THR A 30 17.51 -38.25 -1.76
N PHE A 31 16.97 -37.28 -2.52
CA PHE A 31 17.73 -36.40 -3.42
C PHE A 31 16.85 -35.22 -3.86
N ALA A 32 17.38 -34.02 -3.67
CA ALA A 32 16.89 -32.78 -4.26
C ALA A 32 17.34 -32.68 -5.73
N ALA A 33 16.51 -32.04 -6.56
CA ALA A 33 16.73 -31.60 -7.94
C ALA A 33 16.49 -32.61 -9.10
N PRO A 34 16.15 -32.12 -10.32
CA PRO A 34 15.13 -32.74 -11.16
C PRO A 34 15.67 -33.64 -12.29
N GLY A 35 14.94 -34.72 -12.56
CA GLY A 35 14.99 -35.51 -13.81
C GLY A 35 15.10 -37.03 -13.58
N PRO A 36 14.91 -37.84 -14.63
CA PRO A 36 13.69 -37.99 -15.44
C PRO A 36 12.62 -38.85 -14.72
N GLN A 37 11.42 -38.91 -15.31
CA GLN A 37 10.18 -39.47 -14.75
C GLN A 37 10.33 -40.70 -13.82
N PRO A 38 9.78 -40.64 -12.59
CA PRO A 38 9.78 -41.78 -11.65
C PRO A 38 9.01 -42.99 -12.17
N GLU A 39 8.18 -42.81 -13.20
CA GLU A 39 7.43 -43.88 -13.86
C GLU A 39 8.34 -44.93 -14.51
N GLN A 40 9.45 -44.54 -15.14
CA GLN A 40 10.36 -45.48 -15.78
C GLN A 40 11.18 -46.28 -14.75
N GLY A 41 11.59 -45.64 -13.66
CA GLY A 41 12.33 -46.29 -12.58
C GLY A 41 11.50 -47.31 -11.81
N LEU A 42 10.24 -46.98 -11.49
CA LEU A 42 9.31 -47.89 -10.81
C LEU A 42 8.88 -49.06 -11.72
N LEU A 43 8.62 -48.81 -13.01
CA LEU A 43 8.34 -49.88 -13.98
C LEU A 43 9.54 -50.80 -14.18
N LEU A 44 10.76 -50.27 -14.29
CA LEU A 44 11.98 -51.06 -14.42
C LEU A 44 12.27 -51.88 -13.15
N CYS A 45 12.06 -51.30 -11.96
CA CYS A 45 12.20 -52.04 -10.69
C CYS A 45 11.13 -53.13 -10.53
N ALA A 46 9.88 -52.85 -10.90
CA ALA A 46 8.80 -53.84 -10.87
C ALA A 46 9.05 -54.98 -11.88
N LEU A 47 9.53 -54.66 -13.08
CA LEU A 47 9.96 -55.64 -14.08
C LEU A 47 11.16 -56.45 -13.60
N ALA A 48 12.17 -55.82 -13.00
CA ALA A 48 13.36 -56.49 -12.49
C ALA A 48 13.03 -57.44 -11.33
N LEU A 49 12.18 -57.02 -10.38
CA LEU A 49 11.72 -57.87 -9.28
C LEU A 49 10.81 -59.00 -9.78
N GLY A 50 9.94 -58.72 -10.76
CA GLY A 50 9.12 -59.73 -11.41
C GLY A 50 9.96 -60.78 -12.13
N LEU A 51 10.97 -60.36 -12.90
CA LEU A 51 11.90 -61.25 -13.60
C LEU A 51 12.79 -62.04 -12.63
N ALA A 52 13.26 -61.43 -11.54
CA ALA A 52 14.01 -62.13 -10.49
C ALA A 52 13.16 -63.17 -9.75
N GLY A 53 11.89 -62.86 -9.46
CA GLY A 53 10.91 -63.80 -8.91
C GLY A 53 10.64 -64.98 -9.86
N LEU A 54 10.53 -64.71 -11.16
CA LEU A 54 10.31 -65.72 -12.19
C LEU A 54 11.55 -66.61 -12.39
N ALA A 55 12.75 -66.02 -12.37
CA ALA A 55 14.01 -66.75 -12.46
C ALA A 55 14.25 -67.68 -11.25
N THR A 56 13.94 -67.21 -10.03
CA THR A 56 14.04 -68.03 -8.82
C THR A 56 12.98 -69.14 -8.78
N ALA A 57 11.77 -68.88 -9.26
CA ALA A 57 10.73 -69.90 -9.41
C ALA A 57 11.14 -70.99 -10.41
N ILE A 58 11.71 -70.61 -11.56
CA ILE A 58 12.26 -71.57 -12.53
C ILE A 58 13.41 -72.38 -11.91
N ALA A 59 14.34 -71.75 -11.20
CA ALA A 59 15.45 -72.44 -10.56
C ALA A 59 14.98 -73.46 -9.50
N LEU A 60 13.99 -73.11 -8.67
CA LEU A 60 13.38 -74.02 -7.69
C LEU A 60 12.62 -75.16 -8.37
N LEU A 61 11.90 -74.89 -9.46
CA LEU A 61 11.21 -75.91 -10.25
C LEU A 61 12.20 -76.91 -10.85
N VAL A 62 13.33 -76.44 -11.40
CA VAL A 62 14.40 -77.28 -11.93
C VAL A 62 15.04 -78.12 -10.81
N LEU A 63 15.27 -77.56 -9.63
CA LEU A 63 15.80 -78.30 -8.48
C LEU A 63 14.81 -79.35 -7.96
N LEU A 64 13.51 -79.02 -7.92
CA LEU A 64 12.45 -79.96 -7.54
C LEU A 64 12.31 -81.09 -8.56
N LEU A 65 12.36 -80.80 -9.86
CA LEU A 65 12.36 -81.81 -10.93
C LEU A 65 13.60 -82.71 -10.86
N ARG A 66 14.79 -82.15 -10.60
CA ARG A 66 16.03 -82.92 -10.38
C ARG A 66 15.92 -83.82 -9.15
N ARG A 67 15.33 -83.33 -8.06
CA ARG A 67 15.12 -84.11 -6.83
C ARG A 67 14.04 -85.18 -6.98
N TYR A 68 13.02 -84.91 -7.79
CA TYR A 68 11.96 -85.87 -8.14
C TYR A 68 12.48 -86.99 -9.02
N ARG A 69 13.33 -86.66 -10.02
CA ARG A 69 14.03 -87.64 -10.87
C ARG A 69 14.90 -88.60 -10.04
N ARG A 70 15.68 -88.08 -9.09
CA ARG A 70 16.49 -88.92 -8.17
C ARG A 70 15.67 -89.81 -7.23
N ARG A 71 14.40 -89.47 -6.93
CA ARG A 71 13.51 -90.31 -6.11
C ARG A 71 12.81 -91.42 -6.91
N LEU A 72 12.55 -91.19 -8.20
CA LEU A 72 11.97 -92.20 -9.10
C LEU A 72 12.90 -93.39 -9.35
N GLU A 73 14.22 -93.18 -9.27
CA GLU A 73 15.24 -94.23 -9.40
C GLU A 73 15.39 -95.10 -8.14
N GLY A 74 14.71 -94.77 -7.02
CA GLY A 74 14.98 -95.39 -5.73
C GLY A 74 13.85 -96.20 -5.07
N ASN A 75 12.57 -96.02 -5.41
CA ASN A 75 11.48 -96.82 -4.81
C ASN A 75 10.14 -96.64 -5.55
N LEU A 76 9.55 -97.76 -5.98
CA LEU A 76 8.19 -97.86 -6.52
C LEU A 76 7.14 -97.72 -5.40
N ALA A 77 6.86 -96.50 -4.96
CA ALA A 77 5.62 -96.20 -4.25
C ALA A 77 5.15 -94.78 -4.59
N LYS A 78 3.98 -94.69 -5.24
CA LYS A 78 3.34 -93.46 -5.71
C LYS A 78 3.21 -92.39 -4.60
N PRO A 79 3.59 -91.13 -4.87
CA PRO A 79 2.94 -89.98 -4.25
C PRO A 79 2.29 -89.13 -5.34
N ARG A 80 1.05 -89.46 -5.73
CA ARG A 80 0.28 -88.79 -6.79
C ARG A 80 -0.18 -87.35 -6.46
N ARG A 81 0.27 -86.74 -5.35
CA ARG A 81 -0.32 -85.47 -4.86
C ARG A 81 0.65 -84.34 -4.51
N ALA A 82 1.97 -84.53 -4.45
CA ALA A 82 2.87 -83.49 -3.92
C ALA A 82 3.28 -82.39 -4.94
N LEU A 83 3.52 -82.76 -6.21
CA LEU A 83 3.95 -81.82 -7.26
C LEU A 83 2.88 -80.76 -7.65
N PRO A 84 1.59 -81.13 -7.87
CA PRO A 84 0.57 -80.13 -8.20
C PRO A 84 0.29 -79.18 -7.03
N ILE A 85 0.46 -79.62 -5.78
CA ILE A 85 0.26 -78.77 -4.59
C ILE A 85 1.35 -77.70 -4.52
N CYS A 86 2.63 -78.02 -4.75
CA CYS A 86 3.70 -77.02 -4.75
C CYS A 86 3.58 -76.00 -5.90
N MET A 87 3.17 -76.45 -7.09
CA MET A 87 2.90 -75.57 -8.25
C MET A 87 1.72 -74.64 -7.99
N ALA A 88 0.63 -75.15 -7.41
CA ALA A 88 -0.53 -74.36 -7.03
C ALA A 88 -0.19 -73.33 -5.95
N VAL A 89 0.61 -73.70 -4.95
CA VAL A 89 1.04 -72.79 -3.88
C VAL A 89 1.95 -71.68 -4.42
N PHE A 90 2.88 -71.98 -5.33
CA PHE A 90 3.74 -70.96 -5.96
C PHE A 90 3.00 -70.06 -6.95
N GLY A 91 2.07 -70.62 -7.74
CA GLY A 91 1.18 -69.84 -8.59
C GLY A 91 0.28 -68.90 -7.76
N ALA A 92 -0.23 -69.38 -6.64
CA ALA A 92 -1.01 -68.57 -5.71
C ALA A 92 -0.15 -67.48 -5.03
N LEU A 93 1.10 -67.76 -4.65
CA LEU A 93 1.99 -66.78 -4.02
C LEU A 93 2.47 -65.69 -4.99
N SER A 94 2.73 -66.04 -6.27
CA SER A 94 3.08 -65.06 -7.32
C SER A 94 1.88 -64.20 -7.75
N LEU A 95 0.68 -64.79 -7.84
CA LEU A 95 -0.56 -64.03 -8.04
C LEU A 95 -0.93 -63.17 -6.83
N ALA A 96 -0.67 -63.65 -5.60
CA ALA A 96 -0.92 -62.88 -4.39
C ALA A 96 0.03 -61.68 -4.27
N THR A 97 1.33 -61.86 -4.56
CA THR A 97 2.30 -60.76 -4.55
C THR A 97 2.08 -59.77 -5.70
N GLY A 98 1.77 -60.23 -6.92
CA GLY A 98 1.38 -59.35 -8.02
C GLY A 98 0.04 -58.63 -7.80
N GLY A 99 -0.93 -59.32 -7.20
CA GLY A 99 -2.25 -58.77 -6.87
C GLY A 99 -2.21 -57.71 -5.78
N ILE A 100 -1.38 -57.89 -4.74
CA ILE A 100 -1.20 -56.88 -3.69
C ILE A 100 -0.57 -55.60 -4.26
N MET A 101 0.42 -55.73 -5.17
CA MET A 101 1.05 -54.57 -5.82
C MET A 101 0.06 -53.81 -6.75
N ALA A 102 -0.73 -54.54 -7.54
CA ALA A 102 -1.69 -53.94 -8.48
C ALA A 102 -2.91 -53.29 -7.80
N VAL A 103 -3.39 -53.86 -6.68
CA VAL A 103 -4.60 -53.38 -6.01
C VAL A 103 -4.30 -52.26 -5.00
N ASN A 104 -3.17 -52.30 -4.28
CA ASN A 104 -2.92 -51.36 -3.19
C ASN A 104 -1.89 -50.27 -3.50
N ILE A 105 -0.92 -50.51 -4.40
CA ILE A 105 0.21 -49.58 -4.60
C ILE A 105 0.04 -48.72 -5.84
N LEU A 106 -0.38 -49.32 -6.97
CA LEU A 106 -0.56 -48.60 -8.25
C LEU A 106 -1.56 -47.44 -8.17
N PRO A 107 -2.78 -47.61 -7.61
CA PRO A 107 -3.76 -46.52 -7.55
C PRO A 107 -3.29 -45.35 -6.69
N ARG A 108 -2.57 -45.63 -5.59
CA ARG A 108 -2.02 -44.59 -4.70
C ARG A 108 -0.90 -43.80 -5.37
N ALA A 109 0.00 -44.47 -6.08
CA ALA A 109 1.04 -43.80 -6.85
C ALA A 109 0.44 -42.90 -7.95
N GLN A 110 -0.61 -43.36 -8.63
CA GLN A 110 -1.33 -42.57 -9.64
C GLN A 110 -2.06 -41.37 -9.03
N ALA A 111 -2.76 -41.55 -7.91
CA ALA A 111 -3.45 -40.46 -7.22
C ALA A 111 -2.47 -39.38 -6.75
N TYR A 112 -1.33 -39.77 -6.17
CA TYR A 112 -0.30 -38.82 -5.76
C TYR A 112 0.34 -38.08 -6.95
N ALA A 113 0.72 -38.81 -8.00
CA ALA A 113 1.26 -38.18 -9.22
C ALA A 113 0.25 -37.24 -9.87
N GLY A 114 -1.02 -37.62 -9.88
CA GLY A 114 -2.14 -36.76 -10.26
C GLY A 114 -2.15 -35.48 -9.43
N ALA A 115 -2.15 -35.59 -8.10
CA ALA A 115 -2.29 -34.45 -7.20
C ALA A 115 -1.15 -33.43 -7.41
N VAL A 116 0.08 -33.92 -7.55
CA VAL A 116 1.23 -33.07 -7.86
C VAL A 116 1.10 -32.40 -9.22
N ASN A 117 0.56 -33.10 -10.22
CA ASN A 117 0.32 -32.54 -11.54
C ASN A 117 -0.80 -31.48 -11.52
N ALA A 118 -1.90 -31.75 -10.82
CA ALA A 118 -3.00 -30.81 -10.64
C ALA A 118 -2.52 -29.53 -9.94
N LEU A 119 -1.71 -29.66 -8.89
CA LEU A 119 -1.08 -28.54 -8.20
C LEU A 119 -0.21 -27.69 -9.15
N ALA A 120 0.61 -28.34 -9.99
CA ALA A 120 1.45 -27.65 -10.96
C ALA A 120 0.64 -26.85 -11.99
N HIS A 121 -0.59 -27.29 -12.31
CA HIS A 121 -1.52 -26.60 -13.20
C HIS A 121 -2.48 -25.64 -12.45
N ARG A 122 -2.28 -25.43 -11.15
CA ARG A 122 -3.16 -24.62 -10.27
C ARG A 122 -4.61 -25.12 -10.19
N GLU A 123 -4.85 -26.39 -10.49
CA GLU A 123 -6.15 -27.05 -10.36
C GLU A 123 -6.34 -27.54 -8.91
N LEU A 124 -6.54 -26.60 -7.98
CA LEU A 124 -6.54 -26.88 -6.54
C LEU A 124 -7.63 -27.88 -6.12
N ASP A 125 -8.82 -27.80 -6.73
CA ASP A 125 -9.93 -28.71 -6.45
C ASP A 125 -9.64 -30.15 -6.89
N LEU A 126 -9.00 -30.30 -8.06
CA LEU A 126 -8.59 -31.62 -8.55
C LEU A 126 -7.47 -32.20 -7.67
N CYS A 127 -6.54 -31.36 -7.24
CA CYS A 127 -5.47 -31.75 -6.31
C CYS A 127 -6.06 -32.29 -5.00
N GLU A 128 -7.02 -31.58 -4.40
CA GLU A 128 -7.70 -32.01 -3.17
C GLU A 128 -8.42 -33.36 -3.35
N GLN A 129 -9.15 -33.52 -4.46
CA GLN A 129 -9.87 -34.77 -4.75
C GLN A 129 -8.92 -35.97 -4.89
N GLN A 130 -7.74 -35.77 -5.44
CA GLN A 130 -6.75 -36.83 -5.62
C GLN A 130 -5.99 -37.12 -4.32
N LEU A 131 -5.71 -36.10 -3.51
CA LEU A 131 -5.16 -36.25 -2.16
C LEU A 131 -6.10 -37.01 -1.22
N ALA A 132 -7.42 -36.81 -1.34
CA ALA A 132 -8.42 -37.48 -0.51
C ALA A 132 -8.44 -39.01 -0.65
N GLN A 133 -7.82 -39.54 -1.72
CA GLN A 133 -7.69 -40.98 -1.99
C GLN A 133 -6.46 -41.61 -1.32
N LEU A 134 -5.62 -40.80 -0.68
CA LEU A 134 -4.35 -41.22 -0.11
C LEU A 134 -4.41 -41.29 1.43
N PRO A 135 -3.75 -42.28 2.05
CA PRO A 135 -3.49 -42.28 3.49
C PRO A 135 -2.62 -41.09 3.94
N GLU A 136 -2.79 -40.63 5.18
CA GLU A 136 -2.00 -39.53 5.78
C GLU A 136 -0.50 -39.85 5.88
N ASP A 137 -0.12 -41.12 5.99
CA ASP A 137 1.27 -41.58 6.12
C ASP A 137 1.95 -41.86 4.76
N TYR A 138 1.27 -41.55 3.65
CA TYR A 138 1.78 -41.81 2.30
C TYR A 138 2.69 -40.67 1.82
N ALA A 139 3.99 -40.94 1.69
CA ALA A 139 4.98 -39.96 1.21
C ALA A 139 4.97 -38.66 2.04
N ASP A 140 4.76 -37.51 1.40
CA ASP A 140 4.69 -36.16 1.96
C ASP A 140 3.26 -35.58 1.88
N THR A 141 2.23 -36.43 1.94
CA THR A 141 0.82 -36.02 1.80
C THR A 141 0.41 -34.97 2.82
N THR A 142 0.87 -35.05 4.08
CA THR A 142 0.60 -34.03 5.11
C THR A 142 1.10 -32.64 4.67
N GLN A 143 2.35 -32.53 4.24
CA GLN A 143 2.93 -31.28 3.76
C GLN A 143 2.25 -30.80 2.47
N LEU A 144 1.84 -31.74 1.60
CA LEU A 144 1.13 -31.41 0.36
C LEU A 144 -0.28 -30.84 0.63
N TYR A 145 -0.99 -31.36 1.63
CA TYR A 145 -2.26 -30.79 2.10
C TYR A 145 -2.08 -29.37 2.66
N GLU A 146 -1.07 -29.17 3.50
CA GLU A 146 -0.74 -27.85 4.06
C GLU A 146 -0.35 -26.85 2.95
N TYR A 147 0.42 -27.29 1.95
CA TYR A 147 0.77 -26.48 0.79
C TYR A 147 -0.46 -26.12 -0.04
N LEU A 148 -1.35 -27.09 -0.29
CA LEU A 148 -2.61 -26.85 -0.99
C LEU A 148 -3.50 -25.84 -0.25
N HIS A 149 -3.56 -25.96 1.08
CA HIS A 149 -4.27 -25.00 1.93
C HIS A 149 -3.70 -23.58 1.80
N ALA A 150 -2.36 -23.44 1.88
CA ALA A 150 -1.68 -22.16 1.68
C ALA A 150 -1.97 -21.56 0.29
N ALA A 151 -1.95 -22.39 -0.76
CA ALA A 151 -2.27 -21.97 -2.11
C ALA A 151 -3.72 -21.49 -2.27
N ARG A 152 -4.67 -22.13 -1.56
CA ARG A 152 -6.08 -21.71 -1.54
C ARG A 152 -6.28 -20.37 -0.84
N LEU A 153 -5.60 -20.15 0.29
CA LEU A 153 -5.61 -18.85 0.97
C LEU A 153 -5.09 -17.74 0.04
N ALA A 154 -4.01 -17.99 -0.70
CA ALA A 154 -3.49 -17.02 -1.68
C ALA A 154 -4.49 -16.75 -2.83
N GLN A 155 -5.20 -17.78 -3.32
CA GLN A 155 -6.25 -17.62 -4.34
C GLN A 155 -7.43 -16.77 -3.84
N GLN A 156 -7.70 -16.81 -2.54
CA GLN A 156 -8.73 -16.01 -1.87
C GLN A 156 -8.23 -14.60 -1.48
N GLU A 157 -7.01 -14.24 -1.88
CA GLU A 157 -6.33 -12.99 -1.50
C GLU A 157 -6.16 -12.80 0.02
N GLU A 158 -6.18 -13.90 0.78
CA GLU A 158 -5.84 -13.92 2.21
C GLU A 158 -4.31 -14.02 2.37
N PHE A 159 -3.61 -13.06 1.77
CA PHE A 159 -2.18 -13.14 1.55
C PHE A 159 -1.34 -13.26 2.83
N GLU A 160 -1.73 -12.60 3.93
CA GLU A 160 -1.01 -12.76 5.21
C GLU A 160 -1.14 -14.18 5.77
N ALA A 161 -2.34 -14.77 5.69
CA ALA A 161 -2.58 -16.13 6.14
C ALA A 161 -1.83 -17.13 5.25
N ALA A 162 -1.87 -16.91 3.93
CA ALA A 162 -1.13 -17.71 2.96
C ALA A 162 0.38 -17.66 3.20
N ALA A 163 0.95 -16.46 3.41
CA ALA A 163 2.37 -16.29 3.70
C ALA A 163 2.79 -17.03 4.98
N ARG A 164 2.00 -16.95 6.06
CA ARG A 164 2.25 -17.71 7.30
C ARG A 164 2.22 -19.21 7.05
N ALA A 165 1.23 -19.70 6.31
CA ALA A 165 1.11 -21.12 5.98
C ALA A 165 2.29 -21.62 5.13
N PHE A 166 2.71 -20.86 4.11
CA PHE A 166 3.91 -21.18 3.32
C PHE A 166 5.20 -21.08 4.15
N THR A 167 5.28 -20.17 5.11
CA THR A 167 6.45 -20.05 6.00
C THR A 167 6.59 -21.26 6.91
N ASN A 168 5.48 -21.77 7.44
CA ASN A 168 5.48 -22.98 8.29
C ASN A 168 5.97 -24.23 7.53
N LEU A 169 5.80 -24.26 6.21
CA LEU A 169 6.28 -25.34 5.35
C LEU A 169 7.79 -25.31 5.08
N GLY A 170 8.48 -24.20 5.38
CA GLY A 170 9.94 -24.08 5.23
C GLY A 170 10.43 -24.38 3.81
N ASP A 171 11.37 -25.32 3.70
CA ASP A 171 11.99 -25.72 2.42
C ASP A 171 11.15 -26.72 1.61
N TYR A 172 9.90 -26.97 2.01
CA TYR A 172 9.02 -27.84 1.25
C TYR A 172 8.69 -27.23 -0.11
N ARG A 173 9.20 -27.84 -1.18
CA ARG A 173 9.03 -27.39 -2.57
C ARG A 173 9.53 -25.94 -2.74
N ASP A 174 8.67 -25.05 -3.21
CA ASP A 174 8.92 -23.62 -3.39
C ASP A 174 8.19 -22.78 -2.32
N ALA A 175 7.77 -23.37 -1.19
CA ALA A 175 6.99 -22.68 -0.17
C ALA A 175 7.68 -21.40 0.34
N ALA A 176 9.00 -21.43 0.55
CA ALA A 176 9.77 -20.24 0.90
C ALA A 176 9.60 -19.09 -0.12
N ALA A 177 9.64 -19.39 -1.43
CA ALA A 177 9.42 -18.40 -2.48
C ALA A 177 7.96 -17.94 -2.51
N ARG A 178 6.99 -18.87 -2.41
CA ARG A 178 5.55 -18.55 -2.38
C ARG A 178 5.15 -17.69 -1.17
N SER A 179 5.84 -17.84 -0.04
CA SER A 179 5.68 -16.96 1.12
C SER A 179 6.05 -15.52 0.79
N ILE A 180 7.18 -15.32 0.10
CA ILE A 180 7.63 -14.00 -0.36
C ILE A 180 6.61 -13.43 -1.36
N ASP A 181 6.19 -14.21 -2.36
CA ASP A 181 5.17 -13.80 -3.33
C ASP A 181 3.91 -13.29 -2.63
N CYS A 182 3.37 -14.05 -1.68
CA CYS A 182 2.18 -13.65 -0.93
C CYS A 182 2.39 -12.33 -0.17
N ARG A 183 3.57 -12.10 0.41
CA ARG A 183 3.85 -10.84 1.13
C ARG A 183 3.97 -9.65 0.19
N VAL A 184 4.51 -9.86 -1.02
CA VAL A 184 4.54 -8.84 -2.08
C VAL A 184 3.12 -8.54 -2.54
N ASP A 185 2.31 -9.56 -2.83
CA ASP A 185 0.91 -9.41 -3.22
C ASP A 185 0.09 -8.69 -2.14
N HIS A 186 0.35 -8.98 -0.86
CA HIS A 186 -0.26 -8.25 0.25
C HIS A 186 0.10 -6.76 0.25
N ALA A 187 1.38 -6.43 0.02
CA ALA A 187 1.83 -5.04 -0.05
C ALA A 187 1.16 -4.28 -1.22
N TRP A 188 0.96 -4.94 -2.36
CA TRP A 188 0.21 -4.39 -3.48
C TRP A 188 -1.29 -4.25 -3.20
N LYS A 189 -1.91 -5.24 -2.56
CA LYS A 189 -3.30 -5.13 -2.10
C LYS A 189 -3.52 -3.92 -1.19
N LEU A 190 -2.58 -3.67 -0.28
CA LEU A 190 -2.62 -2.46 0.56
C LEU A 190 -2.51 -1.15 -0.26
N MET A 191 -1.82 -1.15 -1.40
CA MET A 191 -1.80 -0.01 -2.32
C MET A 191 -3.15 0.19 -3.00
N ASP A 192 -3.76 -0.89 -3.47
CA ASP A 192 -5.07 -0.87 -4.13
C ASP A 192 -6.19 -0.43 -3.18
N GLU A 193 -6.07 -0.77 -1.89
CA GLU A 193 -6.96 -0.34 -0.81
C GLU A 193 -6.66 1.08 -0.28
N GLU A 194 -5.75 1.83 -0.93
CA GLU A 194 -5.25 3.15 -0.51
C GLU A 194 -4.64 3.19 0.92
N ASN A 195 -4.25 2.04 1.46
CA ASN A 195 -3.60 1.91 2.76
C ASN A 195 -2.09 2.12 2.66
N TYR A 196 -1.71 3.24 2.04
CA TYR A 196 -0.34 3.55 1.62
C TYR A 196 0.68 3.50 2.76
N LYS A 197 0.30 3.91 3.98
CA LYS A 197 1.19 3.88 5.15
C LYS A 197 1.55 2.46 5.57
N GLN A 198 0.62 1.51 5.45
CA GLN A 198 0.91 0.10 5.72
C GLN A 198 1.66 -0.54 4.55
N ALA A 199 1.29 -0.21 3.30
CA ALA A 199 2.01 -0.66 2.11
C ALA A 199 3.49 -0.26 2.14
N SER A 200 3.78 1.01 2.44
CA SER A 200 5.14 1.55 2.58
C SER A 200 5.97 0.75 3.59
N LYS A 201 5.39 0.43 4.76
CA LYS A 201 6.06 -0.42 5.77
C LYS A 201 6.29 -1.85 5.28
N ALA A 202 5.33 -2.43 4.57
CA ALA A 202 5.43 -3.78 4.03
C ALA A 202 6.54 -3.86 2.97
N PHE A 203 6.58 -2.93 2.02
CA PHE A 203 7.65 -2.84 1.02
C PHE A 203 9.03 -2.58 1.64
N ALA A 204 9.14 -1.66 2.59
CA ALA A 204 10.40 -1.39 3.28
C ALA A 204 10.93 -2.63 4.03
N ALA A 205 10.04 -3.45 4.61
CA ALA A 205 10.43 -4.71 5.24
C ALA A 205 10.95 -5.73 4.22
N LEU A 206 10.25 -5.90 3.08
CA LEU A 206 10.66 -6.78 1.99
C LEU A 206 12.00 -6.34 1.38
N GLN A 207 12.21 -5.04 1.20
CA GLN A 207 13.47 -4.51 0.69
C GLN A 207 14.62 -4.76 1.65
N LYS A 208 14.41 -4.61 2.97
CA LYS A 208 15.42 -4.91 3.99
C LYS A 208 15.85 -6.38 3.99
N GLU A 209 14.95 -7.27 3.60
CA GLU A 209 15.20 -8.70 3.43
C GLU A 209 15.90 -9.04 2.11
N GLY A 210 16.05 -8.08 1.20
CA GLY A 210 16.71 -8.27 -0.10
C GLY A 210 15.82 -8.93 -1.15
N VAL A 211 14.49 -8.82 -1.01
CA VAL A 211 13.54 -9.26 -2.04
C VAL A 211 13.74 -8.41 -3.30
N SER A 212 13.94 -9.05 -4.44
CA SER A 212 14.10 -8.37 -5.74
C SER A 212 12.77 -7.89 -6.31
N GLY A 213 12.76 -6.79 -7.04
CA GLY A 213 11.57 -6.28 -7.75
C GLY A 213 10.63 -5.45 -6.87
N VAL A 214 11.05 -5.13 -5.64
CA VAL A 214 10.35 -4.20 -4.74
C VAL A 214 11.17 -2.95 -4.46
N GLU A 215 12.21 -2.69 -5.26
CA GLU A 215 12.99 -1.48 -5.18
C GLU A 215 12.09 -0.27 -5.42
N ASP A 216 12.18 0.72 -4.53
CA ASP A 216 11.42 1.97 -4.56
C ASP A 216 9.90 1.84 -4.40
N CYS A 217 9.33 0.64 -4.22
CA CYS A 217 7.90 0.48 -3.96
C CYS A 217 7.45 1.15 -2.65
N ASP A 218 8.33 1.22 -1.65
CA ASP A 218 8.09 1.97 -0.42
C ASP A 218 7.98 3.49 -0.68
N LYS A 219 8.82 4.01 -1.58
CA LYS A 219 8.82 5.42 -2.00
C LYS A 219 7.58 5.74 -2.83
N GLU A 220 7.18 4.84 -3.72
CA GLU A 220 5.92 4.98 -4.47
C GLU A 220 4.71 5.03 -3.54
N ALA A 221 4.66 4.16 -2.54
CA ALA A 221 3.61 4.19 -1.51
C ALA A 221 3.60 5.52 -0.74
N ASP A 222 4.77 6.00 -0.28
CA ASP A 222 4.91 7.30 0.38
C ASP A 222 4.47 8.46 -0.53
N LEU A 223 4.77 8.41 -1.84
CA LEU A 223 4.36 9.42 -2.82
C LEU A 223 2.85 9.49 -2.97
N ARG A 224 2.19 8.33 -3.15
CA ARG A 224 0.73 8.28 -3.25
C ARG A 224 0.05 8.73 -1.97
N TYR A 225 0.65 8.43 -0.82
CA TYR A 225 0.17 8.94 0.46
C TYR A 225 0.28 10.46 0.54
N ALA A 226 1.39 11.04 0.10
CA ALA A 226 1.59 12.50 0.05
C ALA A 226 0.55 13.18 -0.84
N LEU A 227 0.24 12.61 -2.01
CA LEU A 227 -0.80 13.10 -2.92
C LEU A 227 -2.20 13.07 -2.27
N GLN A 228 -2.55 11.95 -1.62
CA GLN A 228 -3.84 11.81 -0.93
C GLN A 228 -3.98 12.84 0.20
N LEU A 229 -2.91 13.09 0.96
CA LEU A 229 -2.89 14.11 2.03
C LEU A 229 -2.96 15.53 1.47
N GLN A 230 -2.27 15.80 0.36
CA GLN A 230 -2.37 17.07 -0.35
C GLN A 230 -3.82 17.37 -0.78
N ASP A 231 -4.52 16.39 -1.34
CA ASP A 231 -5.90 16.58 -1.77
C ASP A 231 -6.84 16.83 -0.57
N LYS A 232 -6.66 16.07 0.51
CA LYS A 232 -7.39 16.30 1.78
C LYS A 232 -7.11 17.68 2.36
N PHE A 233 -5.86 18.12 2.33
CA PHE A 233 -5.47 19.45 2.77
C PHE A 233 -6.16 20.53 1.95
N PHE A 234 -6.14 20.44 0.62
CA PHE A 234 -6.79 21.42 -0.25
C PHE A 234 -8.32 21.42 -0.18
N GLN A 235 -8.94 20.40 0.41
CA GLN A 235 -10.38 20.36 0.67
C GLN A 235 -10.74 20.91 2.06
N SER A 236 -9.88 20.68 3.06
CA SER A 236 -10.21 20.93 4.48
C SER A 236 -9.44 22.07 5.14
N GLY A 237 -8.27 22.43 4.61
CA GLY A 237 -7.31 23.33 5.27
C GLY A 237 -6.62 22.72 6.48
N SER A 238 -6.66 21.39 6.65
CA SER A 238 -6.01 20.69 7.75
C SER A 238 -4.48 20.85 7.68
N TYR A 239 -3.93 21.66 8.59
CA TYR A 239 -2.48 21.90 8.66
C TYR A 239 -1.67 20.60 8.86
N ASN A 240 -2.20 19.64 9.63
CA ASN A 240 -1.53 18.36 9.87
C ASN A 240 -1.36 17.55 8.57
N ASP A 241 -2.36 17.60 7.68
CA ASP A 241 -2.30 16.91 6.39
C ASP A 241 -1.27 17.58 5.47
N ALA A 242 -1.25 18.92 5.43
CA ALA A 242 -0.25 19.70 4.70
C ALA A 242 1.18 19.39 5.18
N TYR A 243 1.39 19.44 6.49
CA TYR A 243 2.69 19.19 7.12
C TYR A 243 3.18 17.76 6.83
N THR A 244 2.28 16.78 6.92
CA THR A 244 2.63 15.38 6.64
C THR A 244 2.96 15.19 5.16
N ALA A 245 2.18 15.77 4.24
CA ALA A 245 2.47 15.73 2.80
C ALA A 245 3.82 16.37 2.46
N LEU A 246 4.10 17.57 2.98
CA LEU A 246 5.38 18.28 2.80
C LEU A 246 6.57 17.44 3.23
N ASN A 247 6.48 16.81 4.40
CA ASN A 247 7.57 15.99 4.92
C ASN A 247 7.81 14.72 4.09
N LEU A 248 6.74 14.10 3.59
CA LEU A 248 6.87 12.95 2.67
C LEU A 248 7.52 13.40 1.36
N TYR A 249 7.07 14.50 0.77
CA TYR A 249 7.68 15.03 -0.45
C TYR A 249 9.16 15.39 -0.26
N ARG A 250 9.52 16.06 0.85
CA ARG A 250 10.93 16.36 1.19
C ARG A 250 11.75 15.10 1.36
N LYS A 251 11.27 14.13 2.14
CA LYS A 251 11.93 12.83 2.33
C LYS A 251 12.20 12.13 0.99
N LEU A 252 11.23 12.14 0.08
CA LEU A 252 11.35 11.54 -1.25
C LEU A 252 12.30 12.32 -2.15
N ALA A 253 12.27 13.65 -2.10
CA ALA A 253 13.18 14.52 -2.84
C ALA A 253 14.64 14.33 -2.37
N ASP A 254 14.87 14.28 -1.06
CA ASP A 254 16.19 14.01 -0.46
C ASP A 254 16.72 12.62 -0.82
N ALA A 255 15.82 11.66 -0.99
CA ALA A 255 16.14 10.32 -1.48
C ALA A 255 16.37 10.25 -3.00
N GLY A 256 16.19 11.36 -3.73
CA GLY A 256 16.32 11.41 -5.18
C GLY A 256 15.23 10.63 -5.94
N TYR A 257 14.07 10.40 -5.33
CA TYR A 257 12.96 9.69 -5.98
C TYR A 257 12.37 10.53 -7.12
N GLU A 258 12.10 9.88 -8.24
CA GLU A 258 11.72 10.56 -9.48
C GLU A 258 10.48 11.44 -9.27
N ASN A 259 10.51 12.65 -9.83
CA ASN A 259 9.45 13.65 -9.77
C ASN A 259 9.11 14.20 -8.37
N ALA A 260 9.71 13.70 -7.28
CA ALA A 260 9.38 14.15 -5.92
C ALA A 260 9.70 15.63 -5.69
N SER A 261 10.83 16.12 -6.20
CA SER A 261 11.21 17.54 -6.10
C SER A 261 10.25 18.45 -6.86
N GLU A 262 9.83 18.04 -8.06
CA GLU A 262 8.85 18.78 -8.86
C GLU A 262 7.48 18.80 -8.17
N ARG A 263 7.04 17.65 -7.63
CA ARG A 263 5.80 17.55 -6.86
C ARG A 263 5.81 18.43 -5.62
N LEU A 264 6.92 18.49 -4.88
CA LEU A 264 7.08 19.40 -3.74
C LEU A 264 6.90 20.86 -4.17
N GLN A 265 7.57 21.27 -5.24
CA GLN A 265 7.49 22.64 -5.74
C GLN A 265 6.06 22.97 -6.20
N GLN A 266 5.42 22.04 -6.93
CA GLN A 266 4.07 22.20 -7.41
C GLN A 266 3.06 22.29 -6.27
N PHE A 267 3.18 21.45 -5.24
CA PHE A 267 2.35 21.52 -4.03
C PHE A 267 2.43 22.89 -3.37
N ARG A 268 3.65 23.39 -3.14
CA ARG A 268 3.87 24.70 -2.51
C ARG A 268 3.29 25.84 -3.33
N LYS A 269 3.48 25.80 -4.65
CA LYS A 269 2.92 26.77 -5.59
C LYS A 269 1.38 26.75 -5.55
N ASP A 270 0.77 25.57 -5.65
CA ASP A 270 -0.69 25.43 -5.64
C ASP A 270 -1.27 25.90 -4.30
N ALA A 271 -0.59 25.62 -3.19
CA ALA A 271 -0.97 26.13 -1.87
C ALA A 271 -0.93 27.66 -1.84
N PHE A 272 0.14 28.28 -2.35
CA PHE A 272 0.27 29.74 -2.42
C PHE A 272 -0.80 30.40 -3.29
N ASP A 273 -0.99 29.90 -4.52
CA ASP A 273 -1.97 30.47 -5.46
C ASP A 273 -3.39 30.34 -4.90
N ARG A 274 -3.72 29.19 -4.28
CA ARG A 274 -4.99 28.98 -3.59
C ARG A 274 -5.13 29.86 -2.35
N ALA A 275 -4.06 30.08 -1.59
CA ALA A 275 -4.08 30.94 -0.41
C ALA A 275 -4.46 32.37 -0.79
N LYS A 276 -3.84 32.91 -1.84
CA LYS A 276 -4.16 34.23 -2.39
C LYS A 276 -5.62 34.31 -2.86
N ALA A 277 -6.08 33.32 -3.63
CA ALA A 277 -7.46 33.28 -4.09
C ALA A 277 -8.46 33.19 -2.93
N ALA A 278 -8.18 32.37 -1.92
CA ALA A 278 -9.01 32.21 -0.74
C ALA A 278 -9.04 33.49 0.11
N LEU A 279 -7.90 34.17 0.26
CA LEU A 279 -7.80 35.45 0.94
C LEU A 279 -8.68 36.50 0.25
N SER A 280 -8.56 36.67 -1.07
CA SER A 280 -9.37 37.61 -1.84
C SER A 280 -10.87 37.29 -1.83
N ALA A 281 -11.23 36.02 -1.70
CA ALA A 281 -12.62 35.58 -1.59
C ALA A 281 -13.18 35.70 -0.16
N THR A 282 -12.33 35.91 0.85
CA THR A 282 -12.76 36.01 2.24
C THR A 282 -13.35 37.40 2.48
N PRO A 283 -14.62 37.50 2.90
CA PRO A 283 -15.22 38.79 3.19
C PRO A 283 -14.52 39.46 4.38
N PRO A 284 -14.64 40.79 4.54
CA PRO A 284 -14.10 41.50 5.68
C PRO A 284 -14.60 40.93 7.01
N GLY A 285 -13.69 40.64 7.93
CA GLY A 285 -14.00 39.98 9.21
C GLY A 285 -14.34 38.48 9.08
N GLY A 286 -14.18 37.90 7.89
CA GLY A 286 -14.35 36.48 7.64
C GLY A 286 -13.28 35.61 8.32
N ASN A 287 -13.50 34.30 8.30
CA ASN A 287 -12.58 33.33 8.89
C ASN A 287 -11.32 33.17 8.02
N LEU A 288 -10.18 33.58 8.56
CA LEU A 288 -8.88 33.53 7.87
C LEU A 288 -8.08 32.25 8.14
N SER A 289 -8.61 31.31 8.93
CA SER A 289 -7.92 30.06 9.25
C SER A 289 -7.59 29.24 8.00
N TYR A 290 -8.46 29.27 6.98
CA TYR A 290 -8.24 28.51 5.74
C TYR A 290 -7.15 29.13 4.84
N PRO A 291 -7.19 30.43 4.47
CA PRO A 291 -6.07 31.10 3.82
C PRO A 291 -4.75 30.97 4.59
N TYR A 292 -4.79 31.12 5.92
CA TYR A 292 -3.63 30.98 6.79
C TYR A 292 -3.01 29.58 6.68
N ALA A 293 -3.82 28.52 6.77
CA ALA A 293 -3.34 27.15 6.60
C ALA A 293 -2.73 26.90 5.21
N LEU A 294 -3.30 27.49 4.16
CA LEU A 294 -2.76 27.40 2.80
C LEU A 294 -1.41 28.09 2.67
N PHE A 295 -1.22 29.28 3.25
CA PHE A 295 0.10 29.94 3.27
C PHE A 295 1.13 29.13 4.08
N MET A 296 0.73 28.49 5.18
CA MET A 296 1.62 27.55 5.87
C MET A 296 2.01 26.35 4.99
N GLY A 297 1.07 25.83 4.20
CA GLY A 297 1.34 24.76 3.23
C GLY A 297 2.24 25.18 2.07
N ALA A 298 2.27 26.47 1.73
CA ALA A 298 3.20 27.02 0.74
C ALA A 298 4.66 26.98 1.23
N ASP A 299 4.89 27.00 2.55
CA ASP A 299 6.16 26.63 3.17
C ASP A 299 7.37 27.38 2.58
N GLY A 300 7.31 28.71 2.66
CA GLY A 300 8.34 29.63 2.15
C GLY A 300 8.33 29.83 0.64
N TYR A 301 7.33 29.31 -0.07
CA TYR A 301 7.19 29.55 -1.51
C TYR A 301 6.56 30.92 -1.81
N GLY A 302 7.17 31.62 -2.78
CA GLY A 302 6.78 32.99 -3.12
C GLY A 302 7.00 33.91 -1.93
N GLU A 303 6.01 34.75 -1.65
CA GLU A 303 6.01 35.63 -0.48
C GLU A 303 5.14 35.10 0.67
N SER A 304 4.92 33.78 0.77
CA SER A 304 4.01 33.18 1.78
C SER A 304 4.25 33.68 3.19
N ASP A 305 5.51 33.87 3.57
CA ASP A 305 5.90 34.29 4.92
C ASP A 305 5.42 35.72 5.20
N ILE A 306 5.46 36.60 4.20
CA ILE A 306 4.93 37.97 4.31
C ILE A 306 3.42 37.95 4.55
N TYR A 307 2.69 37.06 3.86
CA TYR A 307 1.26 36.91 4.10
C TYR A 307 0.96 36.34 5.48
N LEU A 308 1.74 35.38 5.97
CA LEU A 308 1.60 34.85 7.33
C LEU A 308 1.83 35.94 8.39
N GLU A 309 2.92 36.71 8.27
CA GLU A 309 3.23 37.83 9.17
C GLU A 309 2.10 38.87 9.19
N ALA A 310 1.52 39.18 8.02
CA ALA A 310 0.40 40.11 7.93
C ALA A 310 -0.89 39.56 8.58
N LEU A 311 -1.17 38.26 8.43
CA LEU A 311 -2.31 37.60 9.09
C LEU A 311 -2.11 37.50 10.61
N ASP A 312 -0.88 37.26 11.07
CA ASP A 312 -0.54 37.28 12.50
C ASP A 312 -0.69 38.68 13.10
N LEU A 313 -0.26 39.72 12.38
CA LEU A 313 -0.47 41.12 12.77
C LEU A 313 -1.97 41.41 12.98
N GLN A 314 -2.81 40.89 12.10
CA GLN A 314 -4.25 41.02 12.21
C GLN A 314 -4.82 40.30 13.44
N GLY A 315 -4.36 39.08 13.71
CA GLY A 315 -4.76 38.30 14.88
C GLY A 315 -4.24 38.83 16.22
N SER A 316 -3.20 39.68 16.22
CA SER A 316 -2.52 40.10 17.44
C SER A 316 -3.43 40.87 18.43
N PRO A 317 -3.56 40.42 19.69
CA PRO A 317 -4.35 41.14 20.70
C PRO A 317 -3.56 42.28 21.37
N TYR A 318 -2.27 42.42 21.08
CA TYR A 318 -1.34 43.27 21.85
C TYR A 318 -1.16 44.69 21.29
N ILE A 319 -1.69 44.95 20.10
CA ILE A 319 -1.57 46.24 19.40
C ILE A 319 -2.96 46.75 19.02
N SER A 320 -3.14 48.07 19.08
CA SER A 320 -4.42 48.70 18.75
C SER A 320 -4.71 48.57 17.25
N ALA A 321 -5.99 48.65 16.86
CA ALA A 321 -6.36 48.60 15.45
C ALA A 321 -5.73 49.75 14.63
N ARG A 322 -5.51 50.91 15.25
CA ARG A 322 -4.74 52.02 14.66
C ARG A 322 -3.29 51.65 14.39
N GLN A 323 -2.61 51.04 15.37
CA GLN A 323 -1.22 50.58 15.21
C GLN A 323 -1.12 49.49 14.14
N LYS A 324 -2.06 48.53 14.12
CA LYS A 324 -2.16 47.51 13.07
C LYS A 324 -2.25 48.14 11.69
N CYS A 325 -3.19 49.07 11.50
CA CYS A 325 -3.35 49.77 10.23
C CYS A 325 -2.05 50.48 9.83
N GLN A 326 -1.44 51.27 10.72
CA GLN A 326 -0.18 51.98 10.43
C GLN A 326 0.94 51.03 9.97
N GLN A 327 1.15 49.94 10.70
CA GLN A 327 2.17 48.95 10.34
C GLN A 327 1.82 48.27 9.02
N PHE A 328 0.55 47.93 8.80
CA PHE A 328 0.11 47.31 7.56
C PHE A 328 0.32 48.20 6.33
N MET A 329 -0.01 49.48 6.46
CA MET A 329 0.23 50.48 5.41
C MET A 329 1.73 50.64 5.11
N ALA A 330 2.59 50.51 6.12
CA ALA A 330 4.04 50.64 5.94
C ALA A 330 4.65 49.40 5.26
N ASP A 331 4.27 48.21 5.72
CA ASP A 331 5.01 46.98 5.42
C ASP A 331 4.34 46.14 4.31
N TYR A 332 3.01 46.23 4.16
CA TYR A 332 2.25 45.28 3.34
C TYR A 332 1.41 45.93 2.23
N TRP A 333 1.44 47.26 2.07
CA TRP A 333 0.57 47.96 1.12
C TRP A 333 0.79 47.60 -0.36
N SER A 334 2.00 47.16 -0.70
CA SER A 334 2.35 46.72 -2.06
C SER A 334 1.68 45.41 -2.46
N PHE A 335 1.12 44.65 -1.52
CA PHE A 335 0.49 43.36 -1.76
C PHE A 335 -1.02 43.53 -1.97
N PRO A 336 -1.55 43.28 -3.18
CA PRO A 336 -2.94 43.60 -3.50
C PRO A 336 -3.97 42.93 -2.60
N GLU A 337 -3.80 41.64 -2.31
CA GLU A 337 -4.77 40.86 -1.54
C GLU A 337 -4.80 41.28 -0.07
N LEU A 338 -3.64 41.64 0.47
CA LEU A 338 -3.49 42.22 1.80
C LEU A 338 -4.09 43.63 1.85
N ARG A 339 -3.81 44.47 0.85
CA ARG A 339 -4.42 45.81 0.74
C ARG A 339 -5.94 45.73 0.74
N ASP A 340 -6.52 44.82 -0.05
CA ASP A 340 -7.97 44.67 -0.15
C ASP A 340 -8.59 44.32 1.21
N MET A 341 -7.89 43.57 2.06
CA MET A 341 -8.32 43.29 3.42
C MET A 341 -8.45 44.56 4.28
N VAL A 342 -7.53 45.53 4.14
CA VAL A 342 -7.63 46.83 4.82
C VAL A 342 -8.76 47.67 4.25
N VAL A 343 -8.81 47.77 2.92
CA VAL A 343 -9.78 48.62 2.20
C VAL A 343 -11.22 48.26 2.56
N HIS A 344 -11.50 46.96 2.74
CA HIS A 344 -12.86 46.50 2.99
C HIS A 344 -13.16 46.24 4.47
N SER A 345 -12.21 46.44 5.39
CA SER A 345 -12.42 46.29 6.83
C SER A 345 -12.53 47.63 7.55
N ASP A 346 -12.87 47.59 8.84
CA ASP A 346 -12.92 48.77 9.71
C ASP A 346 -11.54 49.44 9.84
N TRP A 347 -10.46 48.76 9.44
CA TRP A 347 -9.13 49.37 9.46
C TRP A 347 -8.99 50.53 8.47
N MET A 348 -9.84 50.58 7.45
CA MET A 348 -9.94 51.71 6.54
C MET A 348 -10.21 53.03 7.28
N LEU A 349 -10.92 53.00 8.42
CA LEU A 349 -11.13 54.16 9.27
C LEU A 349 -9.80 54.78 9.73
N PHE A 350 -8.89 53.96 10.24
CA PHE A 350 -7.59 54.41 10.74
C PHE A 350 -6.66 54.88 9.62
N TYR A 351 -6.85 54.37 8.40
CA TYR A 351 -6.16 54.87 7.22
C TYR A 351 -6.63 56.28 6.86
N LEU A 352 -7.95 56.50 6.86
CA LEU A 352 -8.55 57.78 6.49
C LEU A 352 -8.28 58.88 7.51
N ASP A 353 -8.08 58.53 8.78
CA ASP A 353 -7.80 59.48 9.87
C ASP A 353 -6.58 60.37 9.59
N GLY A 354 -6.79 61.70 9.66
CA GLY A 354 -5.78 62.73 9.46
C GLY A 354 -6.17 63.80 8.44
N THR A 355 -5.21 64.66 8.12
CA THR A 355 -5.40 65.80 7.20
C THR A 355 -5.05 65.42 5.76
N TRP A 356 -5.95 65.76 4.84
CA TRP A 356 -5.84 65.50 3.41
C TRP A 356 -6.01 66.78 2.60
N THR A 357 -5.43 66.83 1.40
CA THR A 357 -5.49 68.01 0.53
C THR A 357 -5.75 67.68 -0.93
N ASN A 358 -6.45 68.59 -1.62
CA ASN A 358 -6.50 68.66 -3.08
C ASN A 358 -6.20 70.10 -3.52
N GLY A 359 -4.97 70.35 -3.98
CA GLY A 359 -4.48 71.71 -4.23
C GLY A 359 -4.52 72.55 -2.95
N ASN A 360 -5.27 73.65 -2.98
CA ASN A 360 -5.42 74.56 -1.83
C ASN A 360 -6.56 74.16 -0.86
N LYS A 361 -7.33 73.12 -1.18
CA LYS A 361 -8.44 72.66 -0.34
C LYS A 361 -7.92 71.66 0.70
N ARG A 362 -8.26 71.87 1.96
CA ARG A 362 -7.96 71.01 3.11
C ARG A 362 -9.21 70.23 3.52
N PHE A 363 -9.01 68.97 3.88
CA PHE A 363 -10.02 68.04 4.33
C PHE A 363 -9.50 67.34 5.58
N ASP A 364 -10.09 67.61 6.73
CA ASP A 364 -9.78 66.90 7.96
C ASP A 364 -10.79 65.75 8.15
N LEU A 365 -10.24 64.54 8.24
CA LEU A 365 -10.98 63.31 8.47
C LEU A 365 -10.57 62.83 9.85
N GLU A 366 -11.46 62.95 10.85
CA GLU A 366 -11.11 62.70 12.25
C GLU A 366 -11.90 61.52 12.81
N LEU A 367 -11.17 60.54 13.35
CA LEU A 367 -11.75 59.51 14.20
C LEU A 367 -12.05 60.06 15.59
N SER A 368 -13.27 59.82 16.08
CA SER A 368 -13.67 60.13 17.45
C SER A 368 -12.85 59.33 18.47
N SER A 369 -12.73 59.85 19.70
CA SER A 369 -12.03 59.21 20.83
C SER A 369 -12.56 57.82 21.20
N ASP A 370 -13.81 57.53 20.82
CA ASP A 370 -14.48 56.28 21.16
C ASP A 370 -14.30 55.19 20.09
N ASP A 371 -13.51 55.45 19.04
CA ASP A 371 -13.25 54.59 17.86
C ASP A 371 -14.52 54.10 17.12
N LYS A 372 -15.69 54.67 17.45
CA LYS A 372 -17.01 54.23 16.97
C LYS A 372 -17.73 55.25 16.09
N SER A 373 -17.21 56.47 16.00
CA SER A 373 -17.76 57.51 15.13
C SER A 373 -16.63 58.16 14.33
N PHE A 374 -16.90 58.38 13.05
CA PHE A 374 -16.00 59.00 12.10
C PHE A 374 -16.60 60.34 11.67
N TYR A 375 -15.85 61.43 11.85
CA TYR A 375 -16.27 62.75 11.44
C TYR A 375 -15.52 63.14 10.17
N ILE A 376 -16.29 63.45 9.12
CA ILE A 376 -15.76 64.02 7.87
C ILE A 376 -16.08 65.50 7.89
N GLU A 377 -15.05 66.37 7.88
CA GLU A 377 -15.30 67.80 7.76
C GLU A 377 -16.07 68.14 6.48
N GLN A 378 -16.97 69.12 6.63
CA GLN A 378 -18.19 69.42 5.89
C GLN A 378 -18.04 69.83 4.41
N ASN A 379 -16.86 69.62 3.80
CA ASN A 379 -16.53 70.08 2.45
C ASN A 379 -16.69 69.00 1.35
N LEU A 380 -16.88 67.73 1.71
CA LEU A 380 -17.06 66.64 0.74
C LEU A 380 -18.53 66.25 0.52
N VAL A 381 -19.40 66.53 1.49
CA VAL A 381 -20.85 66.27 1.40
C VAL A 381 -21.56 67.48 2.02
N GLN A 382 -22.66 67.95 1.42
CA GLN A 382 -23.44 69.06 1.99
C GLN A 382 -23.97 68.67 3.37
N ALA A 383 -23.41 69.26 4.42
CA ALA A 383 -23.81 69.00 5.80
C ALA A 383 -25.25 69.52 6.06
N GLY A 384 -26.09 68.67 6.66
CA GLY A 384 -27.47 68.99 7.03
C GLY A 384 -28.55 68.08 6.44
N GLN A 385 -28.21 67.26 5.43
CA GLN A 385 -29.18 66.37 4.76
C GLN A 385 -29.34 65.01 5.45
N TYR A 386 -28.36 64.55 6.22
CA TYR A 386 -28.37 63.23 6.86
C TYR A 386 -28.11 63.35 8.37
N PRO A 387 -28.98 62.81 9.24
CA PRO A 387 -28.84 62.91 10.70
C PRO A 387 -27.75 62.01 11.29
N ARG A 388 -27.34 60.95 10.57
CA ARG A 388 -26.30 60.00 10.98
C ARG A 388 -25.47 59.59 9.77
N HIS A 389 -24.23 59.17 10.02
CA HIS A 389 -23.30 58.70 9.00
C HIS A 389 -22.51 57.51 9.52
N PHE A 390 -22.09 56.63 8.61
CA PHE A 390 -21.20 55.51 8.97
C PHE A 390 -20.33 55.11 7.78
N LEU A 391 -19.17 54.52 8.09
CA LEU A 391 -18.28 53.93 7.11
C LEU A 391 -18.42 52.40 7.15
N ARG A 392 -18.39 51.76 5.98
CA ARG A 392 -18.28 50.31 5.86
C ARG A 392 -17.21 49.99 4.82
N GLY A 393 -16.05 49.51 5.28
CA GLY A 393 -14.88 49.38 4.42
C GLY A 393 -14.50 50.72 3.80
N ASN A 394 -14.55 50.81 2.48
CA ASN A 394 -14.21 52.02 1.73
C ASN A 394 -15.42 52.86 1.31
N GLU A 395 -16.60 52.54 1.81
CA GLU A 395 -17.85 53.21 1.44
C GLU A 395 -18.40 54.01 2.61
N TYR A 396 -18.75 55.26 2.36
CA TYR A 396 -19.32 56.20 3.34
C TYR A 396 -20.79 56.44 3.06
N TYR A 397 -21.62 56.22 4.08
CA TYR A 397 -23.07 56.26 3.98
C TYR A 397 -23.65 57.39 4.83
N GLY A 398 -24.70 58.01 4.31
CA GLY A 398 -25.64 58.84 5.07
C GLY A 398 -26.83 58.00 5.48
N GLU A 399 -27.11 57.95 6.77
CA GLU A 399 -28.25 57.23 7.32
C GLU A 399 -29.52 58.11 7.24
N ASP A 400 -30.36 57.76 6.27
CA ASP A 400 -31.80 58.06 6.21
C ASP A 400 -32.55 56.72 6.04
N ILE A 401 -33.87 56.70 5.78
CA ILE A 401 -34.70 55.49 5.67
C ILE A 401 -34.11 54.40 4.75
N ASN A 402 -33.29 54.77 3.75
CA ASN A 402 -32.74 53.86 2.73
C ASN A 402 -31.21 53.71 2.68
N GLN A 403 -30.44 54.31 3.60
CA GLN A 403 -28.96 54.34 3.57
C GLN A 403 -28.38 54.80 2.21
N HIS A 404 -28.04 56.08 2.09
CA HIS A 404 -27.51 56.62 0.85
C HIS A 404 -25.98 56.51 0.81
N LEU A 405 -25.43 55.84 -0.21
CA LEU A 405 -23.99 55.86 -0.48
C LEU A 405 -23.59 57.27 -0.91
N LEU A 406 -22.73 57.91 -0.11
CA LEU A 406 -22.30 59.30 -0.32
C LEU A 406 -20.94 59.34 -1.00
N LEU A 407 -19.97 58.62 -0.43
CA LEU A 407 -18.59 58.62 -0.91
C LEU A 407 -18.07 57.19 -1.06
N THR A 408 -17.21 56.98 -2.04
CA THR A 408 -16.33 55.80 -2.09
C THR A 408 -14.89 56.27 -2.08
N PHE A 409 -14.10 55.67 -1.20
CA PHE A 409 -12.67 55.89 -1.08
C PHE A 409 -11.93 54.82 -1.87
N THR A 410 -10.93 55.21 -2.64
CA THR A 410 -10.08 54.29 -3.41
C THR A 410 -8.63 54.67 -3.18
N PRO A 411 -7.96 54.02 -2.23
CA PRO A 411 -6.55 54.27 -1.95
C PRO A 411 -5.68 54.01 -3.17
N HIS A 412 -4.60 54.77 -3.32
CA HIS A 412 -3.68 54.60 -4.45
C HIS A 412 -2.80 53.36 -4.26
N PRO A 413 -2.65 52.49 -5.27
CA PRO A 413 -2.01 51.18 -5.10
C PRO A 413 -0.52 51.25 -4.76
N ALA A 414 0.17 52.33 -5.16
CA ALA A 414 1.62 52.50 -4.95
C ALA A 414 1.99 53.67 -4.03
N ASP A 415 1.00 54.40 -3.48
CA ASP A 415 1.25 55.61 -2.70
C ASP A 415 0.24 55.71 -1.55
N THR A 416 0.67 55.31 -0.35
CA THR A 416 -0.17 55.36 0.86
C THR A 416 -0.56 56.77 1.28
N GLY A 417 0.09 57.79 0.71
CA GLY A 417 -0.27 59.18 0.90
C GLY A 417 -1.35 59.66 -0.05
N LYS A 418 -1.91 58.83 -0.94
CA LYS A 418 -2.91 59.26 -1.93
C LYS A 418 -4.16 58.40 -1.89
N MET A 419 -5.30 59.06 -2.06
CA MET A 419 -6.57 58.36 -2.31
C MET A 419 -7.40 59.11 -3.34
N THR A 420 -8.25 58.39 -4.04
CA THR A 420 -9.33 58.95 -4.83
C THR A 420 -10.63 58.89 -4.04
N VAL A 421 -11.38 59.98 -4.02
CA VAL A 421 -12.72 60.06 -3.43
C VAL A 421 -13.71 60.25 -4.57
N ARG A 422 -14.66 59.34 -4.70
CA ARG A 422 -15.81 59.49 -5.58
C ARG A 422 -17.00 59.98 -4.78
N ASN A 423 -17.55 61.12 -5.13
CA ASN A 423 -18.79 61.63 -4.56
C ASN A 423 -19.98 61.20 -5.41
N HIS A 424 -20.86 60.36 -4.85
CA HIS A 424 -22.03 59.84 -5.57
C HIS A 424 -23.20 60.82 -5.63
N THR A 425 -23.20 61.88 -4.81
CA THR A 425 -24.21 62.94 -4.86
C THR A 425 -23.94 63.95 -5.98
N THR A 426 -22.67 64.26 -6.25
CA THR A 426 -22.26 65.22 -7.29
C THR A 426 -21.72 64.56 -8.56
N SER A 427 -21.46 63.25 -8.52
CA SER A 427 -20.69 62.50 -9.54
C SER A 427 -19.26 63.00 -9.75
N GLU A 428 -18.73 63.83 -8.85
CA GLU A 428 -17.35 64.32 -8.92
C GLU A 428 -16.36 63.29 -8.36
N GLN A 429 -15.16 63.27 -8.93
CA GLN A 429 -14.04 62.47 -8.46
C GLN A 429 -12.87 63.40 -8.14
N THR A 430 -12.27 63.22 -6.97
CA THR A 430 -11.18 64.05 -6.47
C THR A 430 -10.05 63.17 -5.93
N THR A 431 -8.80 63.52 -6.25
CA THR A 431 -7.63 62.89 -5.62
C THR A 431 -7.19 63.73 -4.43
N LEU A 432 -7.06 63.07 -3.27
CA LEU A 432 -6.55 63.65 -2.04
C LEU A 432 -5.13 63.16 -1.77
N THR A 433 -4.29 64.05 -1.24
CA THR A 433 -2.94 63.76 -0.76
C THR A 433 -2.84 64.03 0.73
N ARG A 434 -2.38 63.04 1.51
CA ARG A 434 -2.21 63.11 2.96
C ARG A 434 -1.12 64.11 3.31
N GLN A 435 -1.40 65.03 4.23
CA GLN A 435 -0.37 65.87 4.82
C GLN A 435 0.34 65.07 5.90
N ARG A 436 1.68 64.95 5.78
CA ARG A 436 2.52 64.26 6.75
C ARG A 436 2.70 65.07 8.02
#